data_AF-A0A9R0VX04-F1
#
_entry.id   AF-A0A9R0VX04-F1
#
_cell.length_a   1.000
_cell.length_b   1.000
_cell.length_c   1.000
_cell.angle_alpha   90.00
_cell.angle_beta   90.00
_cell.angle_gamma   90.00
#
_symmetry.space_group_name_H-M   'P 1'
#
loop_
_entity.id
_entity.type
_entity.pdbx_description
1 polymer ?
#
loop_
_entity_poly.entity_id
_entity_poly.type
_entity_poly.pdbx_seq_one_letter_code
_entity_poly.pdbx_strand_id
1 'polypeptide(L)'
;MRIWFQVTLYGIDCPDYSFRKFTDDGKYLVAFSRNHQDLIVYRPIWLTFSCHEECDSHDLPANAERFDSFFKQLYSISLASSNEYICEDFFLYMECHQYGLFATSTARSNESSVTEGAIHGVPSIEKITFYLVRLEDGAILDEKAFCNDFINLAHSIGAYLYEDLVCIVSLRYQTIHVLQIRDSGSLVEVRRIGAFCREDDELFLYSHGQAAQGSSFLPGIKQRLLSFIFRKTWNEEPDQALVRYLAILHAIHSFAM
;
A
#
# COMPACT_ATOMS: atom_id res chain seq x y z
N MET A 1 11.24 -15.84 8.40
CA MET A 1 10.54 -16.42 7.24
C MET A 1 10.40 -17.92 7.49
N ARG A 2 9.20 -18.41 7.82
CA ARG A 2 8.89 -19.82 8.05
C ARG A 2 7.98 -20.27 6.91
N ILE A 3 8.53 -20.90 5.88
CA ILE A 3 7.73 -21.53 4.83
C ILE A 3 8.36 -22.88 4.54
N TRP A 4 7.85 -23.89 5.21
CA TRP A 4 8.01 -25.30 4.87
C TRP A 4 6.81 -26.02 5.50
N PHE A 5 5.92 -26.59 4.71
CA PHE A 5 4.79 -27.33 5.25
C PHE A 5 5.19 -28.71 5.80
N GLN A 6 6.48 -29.09 5.83
CA GLN A 6 6.95 -30.21 6.66
C GLN A 6 8.45 -30.31 6.98
N VAL A 7 9.39 -29.55 6.36
CA VAL A 7 10.84 -29.68 6.64
C VAL A 7 11.58 -28.34 6.56
N THR A 8 12.25 -27.86 7.61
CA THR A 8 13.06 -26.63 7.55
C THR A 8 14.47 -26.90 7.00
N LEU A 9 14.84 -26.27 5.89
CA LEU A 9 16.21 -26.30 5.37
C LEU A 9 17.10 -25.27 6.07
N TYR A 10 18.31 -25.68 6.45
CA TYR A 10 19.33 -24.85 7.08
C TYR A 10 20.56 -24.74 6.17
N GLY A 11 21.35 -23.67 6.32
CA GLY A 11 22.64 -23.53 5.60
C GLY A 11 22.54 -23.07 4.15
N ILE A 12 21.40 -22.53 3.72
CA ILE A 12 21.26 -21.94 2.39
C ILE A 12 21.91 -20.56 2.38
N ASP A 13 22.87 -20.35 1.49
CA ASP A 13 23.42 -19.02 1.18
C ASP A 13 22.31 -18.15 0.56
N CYS A 14 21.78 -17.22 1.34
CA CYS A 14 20.69 -16.35 0.96
C CYS A 14 21.22 -14.98 0.56
N PRO A 15 20.72 -14.37 -0.53
CA PRO A 15 21.01 -12.99 -0.87
C PRO A 15 20.66 -12.09 0.31
N ASP A 16 21.47 -11.06 0.51
CA ASP A 16 21.25 -10.12 1.59
C ASP A 16 20.19 -9.06 1.19
N TYR A 17 18.95 -9.53 1.16
CA TYR A 17 17.76 -8.76 0.81
C TYR A 17 16.71 -8.86 1.92
N SER A 18 15.88 -7.84 2.03
CA SER A 18 14.71 -7.84 2.89
C SER A 18 13.56 -8.55 2.18
N PHE A 19 13.39 -9.84 2.45
CA PHE A 19 12.27 -10.62 1.91
C PHE A 19 10.96 -10.22 2.58
N ARG A 20 9.95 -9.91 1.75
CA ARG A 20 8.66 -9.40 2.22
C ARG A 20 7.61 -10.49 2.32
N LYS A 21 6.99 -10.85 1.21
CA LYS A 21 5.96 -11.88 1.15
C LYS A 21 5.86 -12.47 -0.26
N PHE A 22 5.19 -13.62 -0.31
CA PHE A 22 4.68 -14.19 -1.54
C PHE A 22 3.40 -13.48 -1.96
N THR A 23 3.11 -13.46 -3.26
CA THR A 23 1.73 -13.29 -3.73
C THR A 23 0.91 -14.51 -3.33
N ASP A 24 -0.39 -14.35 -3.12
CA ASP A 24 -1.25 -15.45 -2.65
C ASP A 24 -1.38 -16.58 -3.67
N ASP A 25 -1.18 -16.29 -4.96
CA ASP A 25 -1.09 -17.30 -6.02
C ASP A 25 0.26 -18.04 -6.06
N GLY A 26 1.20 -17.66 -5.19
CA GLY A 26 2.53 -18.25 -5.09
C GLY A 26 3.43 -18.02 -6.30
N LYS A 27 3.08 -17.14 -7.25
CA LYS A 27 3.87 -16.91 -8.47
C LYS A 27 5.08 -16.00 -8.27
N TYR A 28 5.04 -15.13 -7.27
CA TYR A 28 6.08 -14.13 -7.04
C TYR A 28 6.50 -14.08 -5.57
N LEU A 29 7.80 -13.98 -5.33
CA LEU A 29 8.37 -13.56 -4.06
C LEU A 29 8.94 -12.15 -4.21
N VAL A 30 8.47 -11.23 -3.37
CA VAL A 30 8.91 -9.83 -3.36
C VAL A 30 9.98 -9.63 -2.30
N ALA A 31 11.05 -8.95 -2.67
CA ALA A 31 12.14 -8.54 -1.78
C ALA A 31 12.60 -7.11 -2.09
N PHE A 32 13.23 -6.48 -1.10
CA PHE A 32 13.86 -5.17 -1.25
C PHE A 32 15.37 -5.29 -1.01
N SER A 33 16.14 -4.46 -1.70
CA SER A 33 17.59 -4.36 -1.47
C SER A 33 17.90 -3.90 -0.04
N ARG A 34 19.10 -4.21 0.47
CA ARG A 34 19.55 -3.77 1.81
C ARG A 34 19.48 -2.25 2.01
N ASN A 35 19.74 -1.47 0.95
CA ASN A 35 19.65 -0.01 1.00
C ASN A 35 18.21 0.52 0.82
N HIS A 36 17.21 -0.36 0.68
CA HIS A 36 15.81 -0.03 0.45
C HIS A 36 15.61 0.90 -0.76
N GLN A 37 16.31 0.64 -1.87
CA GLN A 37 16.17 1.42 -3.10
C GLN A 37 15.63 0.61 -4.27
N ASP A 38 15.93 -0.69 -4.29
CA ASP A 38 15.57 -1.58 -5.37
C ASP A 38 14.49 -2.56 -4.94
N LEU A 39 13.50 -2.74 -5.83
CA LEU A 39 12.53 -3.82 -5.80
C LEU A 39 13.12 -5.01 -6.56
N ILE A 40 13.18 -6.16 -5.90
CA ILE A 40 13.60 -7.43 -6.50
C ILE A 40 12.41 -8.39 -6.46
N VAL A 41 12.10 -8.98 -7.61
CA VAL A 41 11.03 -9.98 -7.72
C VAL A 41 11.60 -11.30 -8.21
N TYR A 42 11.26 -12.37 -7.50
CA TYR A 42 11.66 -13.73 -7.80
C TYR A 42 10.47 -14.56 -8.26
N ARG A 43 10.73 -15.49 -9.17
CA ARG A 43 9.84 -16.58 -9.52
C ARG A 43 10.25 -17.86 -8.81
N PRO A 44 9.37 -18.42 -7.98
CA PRO A 44 9.40 -19.81 -7.55
C PRO A 44 9.64 -20.81 -8.68
N ILE A 45 10.63 -21.70 -8.53
CA ILE A 45 10.92 -22.77 -9.50
C ILE A 45 10.82 -24.19 -8.91
N TRP A 46 10.41 -24.32 -7.63
CA TRP A 46 10.44 -25.58 -6.87
C TRP A 46 9.35 -26.61 -7.22
N LEU A 47 8.45 -26.33 -8.18
CA LEU A 47 7.31 -27.21 -8.50
C LEU A 47 7.70 -28.61 -9.02
N THR A 48 8.99 -28.91 -9.15
CA THR A 48 9.49 -30.22 -9.60
C THR A 48 9.90 -31.17 -8.47
N PHE A 49 9.88 -30.77 -7.19
CA PHE A 49 10.28 -31.66 -6.09
C PHE A 49 9.15 -31.83 -5.07
N SER A 50 8.38 -32.91 -5.18
CA SER A 50 7.44 -33.39 -4.16
C SER A 50 7.98 -34.69 -3.57
N CYS A 51 8.52 -34.64 -2.35
CA CYS A 51 8.82 -35.87 -1.63
C CYS A 51 7.50 -36.45 -1.11
N HIS A 52 7.14 -37.65 -1.59
CA HIS A 52 5.91 -38.33 -1.20
C HIS A 52 6.08 -39.20 0.05
N GLU A 53 7.27 -39.28 0.64
CA GLU A 53 7.59 -40.12 1.81
C GLU A 53 8.43 -39.33 2.83
N GLU A 54 8.67 -39.89 4.03
CA GLU A 54 9.51 -39.28 5.07
C GLU A 54 10.93 -39.03 4.51
N CYS A 55 11.17 -37.81 4.03
CA CYS A 55 12.40 -37.41 3.38
C CYS A 55 13.52 -37.28 4.42
N ASP A 56 14.50 -38.16 4.38
CA ASP A 56 15.76 -37.90 5.07
C ASP A 56 16.45 -36.71 4.39
N SER A 57 17.18 -35.90 5.17
CA SER A 57 17.94 -34.74 4.66
C SER A 57 18.93 -35.07 3.54
N HIS A 58 19.19 -36.35 3.29
CA HIS A 58 20.08 -36.88 2.27
C HIS A 58 19.44 -37.04 0.88
N ASP A 59 18.12 -36.90 0.74
CA ASP A 59 17.40 -37.06 -0.54
C ASP A 59 17.21 -35.74 -1.31
N LEU A 60 17.73 -34.62 -0.78
CA LEU A 60 17.72 -33.35 -1.48
C LEU A 60 18.75 -33.36 -2.63
N PRO A 61 18.41 -32.84 -3.82
CA PRO A 61 19.37 -32.73 -4.91
C PRO A 61 20.59 -31.92 -4.47
N ALA A 62 21.80 -32.26 -4.96
CA ALA A 62 23.03 -31.56 -4.58
C ALA A 62 23.01 -30.03 -4.88
N ASN A 63 22.08 -29.55 -5.71
CA ASN A 63 21.88 -28.12 -5.96
C ASN A 63 20.91 -27.44 -4.96
N ALA A 64 20.24 -28.17 -4.07
CA ALA A 64 19.30 -27.62 -3.08
C ALA A 64 19.97 -26.80 -1.95
N GLU A 65 21.27 -26.57 -2.02
CA GLU A 65 22.04 -25.75 -1.06
C GLU A 65 22.03 -24.25 -1.39
N ARG A 66 21.53 -23.84 -2.57
CA ARG A 66 21.56 -22.44 -3.02
C ARG A 66 20.18 -21.84 -3.18
N PHE A 67 20.02 -20.58 -2.77
CA PHE A 67 18.78 -19.84 -2.94
C PHE A 67 18.27 -19.84 -4.39
N ASP A 68 19.18 -19.66 -5.35
CA ASP A 68 18.86 -19.60 -6.78
C ASP A 68 18.29 -20.91 -7.35
N SER A 69 18.46 -22.03 -6.63
CA SER A 69 17.85 -23.32 -7.00
C SER A 69 16.36 -23.37 -6.68
N PHE A 70 15.88 -22.50 -5.79
CA PHE A 70 14.47 -22.40 -5.41
C PHE A 70 13.80 -21.18 -6.05
N PHE A 71 14.58 -20.12 -6.32
CA PHE A 71 14.08 -18.83 -6.76
C PHE A 71 14.88 -18.31 -7.94
N LYS A 72 14.21 -18.11 -9.07
CA LYS A 72 14.80 -17.40 -10.20
C LYS A 72 14.50 -15.90 -10.06
N GLN A 73 15.52 -15.05 -9.95
CA GLN A 73 15.31 -13.61 -10.04
C GLN A 73 14.73 -13.25 -11.42
N LEU A 74 13.58 -12.57 -11.44
CA LEU A 74 12.98 -12.08 -12.69
C LEU A 74 13.59 -10.75 -13.09
N TYR A 75 13.63 -9.80 -12.15
CA TYR A 75 14.16 -8.47 -12.36
C TYR A 75 14.56 -7.82 -11.03
N SER A 76 15.34 -6.74 -11.16
CA SER A 76 15.63 -5.78 -10.10
C SER A 76 15.48 -4.39 -10.69
N ILE A 77 14.63 -3.55 -10.09
CA ILE A 77 14.35 -2.18 -10.54
C ILE A 77 14.52 -1.20 -9.39
N SER A 78 15.03 0.00 -9.68
CA SER A 78 15.13 1.07 -8.70
C SER A 78 13.78 1.79 -8.56
N LEU A 79 13.19 1.77 -7.37
CA LEU A 79 11.97 2.53 -7.04
C LEU A 79 12.28 3.83 -6.31
N ALA A 80 13.38 3.86 -5.55
CA ALA A 80 13.79 5.02 -4.79
C ALA A 80 15.15 5.53 -5.27
N SER A 81 15.33 6.84 -5.25
CA SER A 81 16.60 7.47 -5.59
C SER A 81 16.99 8.52 -4.56
N SER A 82 18.28 8.86 -4.51
CA SER A 82 18.80 9.93 -3.65
C SER A 82 18.52 9.69 -2.15
N ASN A 83 17.68 10.54 -1.54
CA ASN A 83 17.30 10.50 -0.12
C ASN A 83 15.96 9.80 0.13
N GLU A 84 15.38 9.17 -0.90
CA GLU A 84 14.18 8.35 -0.78
C GLU A 84 14.53 6.89 -0.47
N TYR A 85 13.65 6.23 0.28
CA TYR A 85 13.73 4.81 0.60
C TYR A 85 12.37 4.16 0.37
N ILE A 86 12.38 2.92 -0.09
CA ILE A 86 11.20 2.05 -0.15
C ILE A 86 10.66 1.89 1.27
N CYS A 87 9.37 2.14 1.45
CA CYS A 87 8.67 1.91 2.70
C CYS A 87 8.55 0.40 2.91
N GLU A 88 9.50 -0.17 3.65
CA GLU A 88 9.63 -1.62 3.76
C GLU A 88 8.33 -2.29 4.20
N ASP A 89 7.56 -1.67 5.10
CA ASP A 89 6.32 -2.26 5.63
C ASP A 89 5.09 -2.16 4.73
N PHE A 90 5.24 -1.61 3.53
CA PHE A 90 4.15 -1.38 2.60
C PHE A 90 4.31 -2.16 1.29
N PHE A 91 3.37 -3.05 1.03
CA PHE A 91 3.21 -3.72 -0.26
C PHE A 91 1.80 -4.29 -0.40
N LEU A 92 1.05 -3.77 -1.36
CA LEU A 92 -0.28 -4.26 -1.75
C LEU A 92 -0.21 -4.79 -3.19
N TYR A 93 -1.08 -5.72 -3.55
CA TYR A 93 -1.22 -6.20 -4.93
C TYR A 93 -2.68 -6.50 -5.22
N MET A 94 -3.06 -6.37 -6.49
CA MET A 94 -4.42 -6.68 -6.93
C MET A 94 -4.67 -8.19 -6.87
N GLU A 95 -5.94 -8.58 -6.73
CA GLU A 95 -6.37 -9.99 -6.74
C GLU A 95 -6.07 -10.68 -8.08
N CYS A 96 -6.02 -9.93 -9.19
CA CYS A 96 -5.54 -10.47 -10.47
C CYS A 96 -4.03 -10.76 -10.49
N HIS A 97 -3.29 -10.37 -9.44
CA HIS A 97 -1.84 -10.53 -9.25
C HIS A 97 -0.99 -9.96 -10.40
N GLN A 98 -1.55 -9.08 -11.23
CA GLN A 98 -0.85 -8.44 -12.34
C GLN A 98 -0.05 -7.23 -11.88
N TYR A 99 -0.60 -6.47 -10.93
CA TYR A 99 -0.05 -5.20 -10.47
C TYR A 99 0.23 -5.22 -8.96
N GLY A 100 1.37 -4.65 -8.59
CA GLY A 100 1.78 -4.36 -7.22
C GLY A 100 1.83 -2.85 -6.98
N LEU A 101 1.38 -2.44 -5.80
CA LEU A 101 1.47 -1.07 -5.31
C LEU A 101 2.56 -1.00 -4.23
N PHE A 102 3.57 -0.18 -4.51
CA PHE A 102 4.73 0.06 -3.66
C PHE A 102 4.75 1.52 -3.24
N ALA A 103 5.54 1.85 -2.22
CA ALA A 103 5.71 3.24 -1.81
C ALA A 103 7.17 3.54 -1.46
N THR A 104 7.59 4.76 -1.77
CA THR A 104 8.83 5.36 -1.27
C THR A 104 8.53 6.59 -0.44
N SER A 105 9.45 6.94 0.44
CA SER A 105 9.40 8.17 1.20
C SER A 105 10.79 8.74 1.42
N THR A 106 10.90 10.07 1.43
CA THR A 106 12.07 10.74 1.99
C THR A 106 12.14 10.49 3.50
N ALA A 107 13.33 10.68 4.08
CA ALA A 107 13.47 10.73 5.54
C ALA A 107 12.53 11.80 6.15
N ARG A 108 12.07 11.55 7.38
CA ARG A 108 11.23 12.51 8.12
C ARG A 108 12.03 13.80 8.37
N SER A 109 11.45 14.93 7.97
CA SER A 109 11.97 16.25 8.33
C SER A 109 11.28 16.73 9.61
N ASN A 110 12.06 17.17 10.61
CA ASN A 110 11.52 17.77 11.83
C ASN A 110 10.96 19.19 11.61
N GLU A 111 11.15 19.77 10.42
CA GLU A 111 10.62 21.07 10.04
C GLU A 111 9.12 20.97 9.75
N SER A 112 8.30 21.24 10.77
CA SER A 112 6.87 21.46 10.58
C SER A 112 6.64 22.90 10.07
N SER A 113 6.84 23.13 8.77
CA SER A 113 6.37 24.37 8.16
C SER A 113 4.85 24.47 8.35
N VAL A 114 4.37 25.64 8.77
CA VAL A 114 2.94 25.90 8.92
C VAL A 114 2.36 26.04 7.51
N THR A 115 1.94 24.92 6.94
CA THR A 115 1.25 24.87 5.66
C THR A 115 -0.25 25.07 5.89
N GLU A 116 -0.89 25.90 5.06
CA GLU A 116 -2.34 26.08 5.09
C GLU A 116 -3.07 24.74 4.92
N GLY A 117 -4.06 24.47 5.76
CA GLY A 117 -4.82 23.21 5.77
C GLY A 117 -4.17 22.02 6.47
N ALA A 118 -2.90 22.12 6.91
CA ALA A 118 -2.23 21.05 7.66
C ALA A 118 -2.66 21.03 9.14
N ILE A 119 -2.83 19.83 9.70
CA ILE A 119 -3.05 19.68 11.15
C ILE A 119 -1.77 20.02 11.91
N HIS A 120 -1.88 20.94 12.88
CA HIS A 120 -0.81 21.25 13.80
C HIS A 120 -0.39 20.03 14.63
N GLY A 121 0.91 19.73 14.67
CA GLY A 121 1.48 18.63 15.44
C GLY A 121 1.55 17.28 14.71
N VAL A 122 1.00 17.17 13.50
CA VAL A 122 1.23 16.00 12.64
C VAL A 122 2.56 16.17 11.90
N PRO A 123 3.44 15.14 11.86
CA PRO A 123 4.73 15.23 11.16
C PRO A 123 4.61 15.58 9.67
N SER A 124 5.73 15.98 9.05
CA SER A 124 5.86 16.10 7.59
C SER A 124 6.81 15.05 7.06
N ILE A 125 6.44 14.45 5.93
CA ILE A 125 7.38 13.80 5.02
C ILE A 125 7.38 14.65 3.75
N GLU A 126 8.56 15.11 3.35
CA GLU A 126 8.73 16.00 2.19
C GLU A 126 8.09 15.40 0.94
N LYS A 127 8.33 14.12 0.67
CA LYS A 127 7.75 13.41 -0.46
C LYS A 127 7.49 11.94 -0.13
N ILE A 128 6.25 11.50 -0.40
CA ILE A 128 5.81 10.11 -0.38
C ILE A 128 5.30 9.78 -1.78
N THR A 129 5.82 8.73 -2.42
CA THR A 129 5.40 8.35 -3.78
C THR A 129 4.89 6.93 -3.79
N PHE A 130 3.71 6.71 -4.33
CA PHE A 130 3.18 5.39 -4.61
C PHE A 130 3.47 5.01 -6.06
N TYR A 131 3.99 3.80 -6.28
CA TYR A 131 4.32 3.27 -7.60
C TYR A 131 3.43 2.09 -7.93
N LEU A 132 2.79 2.14 -9.10
CA LEU A 132 2.11 0.99 -9.70
C LEU A 132 3.09 0.24 -10.58
N VAL A 133 3.42 -0.99 -10.21
CA VAL A 133 4.41 -1.83 -10.90
C VAL A 133 3.74 -3.08 -11.43
N ARG A 134 4.03 -3.44 -12.69
CA ARG A 134 3.65 -4.74 -13.24
C ARG A 134 4.56 -5.83 -12.70
N LEU A 135 3.99 -6.84 -12.05
CA LEU A 135 4.75 -7.89 -11.37
C LEU A 135 5.44 -8.87 -12.32
N GLU A 136 5.01 -8.93 -13.58
CA GLU A 136 5.55 -9.85 -14.58
C GLU A 136 6.96 -9.44 -15.05
N ASP A 137 7.17 -8.15 -15.31
CA ASP A 137 8.35 -7.61 -16.00
C ASP A 137 9.02 -6.44 -15.25
N GLY A 138 8.41 -5.94 -14.17
CA GLY A 138 8.94 -4.82 -13.39
C GLY A 138 8.70 -3.45 -14.03
N ALA A 139 7.82 -3.35 -15.03
CA ALA A 139 7.48 -2.06 -15.60
C ALA A 139 6.77 -1.16 -14.55
N ILE A 140 7.34 0.02 -14.29
CA ILE A 140 6.67 1.08 -13.53
C ILE A 140 5.66 1.72 -14.48
N LEU A 141 4.37 1.54 -14.18
CA LEU A 141 3.28 1.95 -15.06
C LEU A 141 2.77 3.36 -14.74
N ASP A 142 2.71 3.71 -13.46
CA ASP A 142 2.27 5.03 -13.01
C ASP A 142 2.78 5.32 -11.59
N GLU A 143 2.73 6.59 -11.21
CA GLU A 143 3.12 7.07 -9.88
C GLU A 143 2.17 8.15 -9.34
N LYS A 144 2.00 8.17 -8.02
CA LYS A 144 1.28 9.25 -7.31
C LYS A 144 2.13 9.76 -6.15
N ALA A 145 2.61 10.99 -6.28
CA ALA A 145 3.35 11.69 -5.24
C ALA A 145 2.44 12.53 -4.33
N PHE A 146 2.77 12.53 -3.05
CA PHE A 146 2.21 13.37 -1.99
C PHE A 146 3.36 14.16 -1.36
N CYS A 147 3.25 15.49 -1.38
CA CYS A 147 4.31 16.37 -0.89
C CYS A 147 3.91 17.00 0.44
N ASN A 148 4.87 17.10 1.36
CA ASN A 148 4.67 17.69 2.69
C ASN A 148 3.44 17.11 3.39
N ASP A 149 3.32 15.79 3.39
CA ASP A 149 2.18 15.05 3.93
C ASP A 149 2.65 13.99 4.93
N PHE A 150 1.71 13.39 5.64
CA PHE A 150 1.93 12.26 6.50
C PHE A 150 0.92 11.16 6.18
N ILE A 151 1.42 10.06 5.59
CA ILE A 151 0.65 8.85 5.32
C ILE A 151 1.31 7.72 6.11
N ASN A 152 0.55 7.08 7.01
CA ASN A 152 1.09 6.04 7.88
C ASN A 152 1.23 4.69 7.16
N LEU A 153 2.35 4.48 6.48
CA LEU A 153 2.58 3.25 5.71
C LEU A 153 3.02 2.04 6.56
N ALA A 154 3.28 2.23 7.85
CA ALA A 154 3.61 1.14 8.75
C ALA A 154 2.45 0.12 8.78
N HIS A 155 2.79 -1.14 8.57
CA HIS A 155 1.82 -2.24 8.47
C HIS A 155 0.67 -1.99 7.47
N SER A 156 0.90 -1.17 6.44
CA SER A 156 -0.11 -0.79 5.44
C SER A 156 -1.39 -0.15 6.02
N ILE A 157 -1.29 0.56 7.14
CA ILE A 157 -2.45 1.20 7.81
C ILE A 157 -2.97 2.43 7.04
N GLY A 158 -2.09 3.12 6.32
CA GLY A 158 -2.39 4.37 5.62
C GLY A 158 -2.84 4.21 4.18
N ALA A 159 -2.87 2.98 3.65
CA ALA A 159 -3.36 2.72 2.31
C ALA A 159 -4.00 1.34 2.20
N TYR A 160 -5.14 1.26 1.52
CA TYR A 160 -5.95 0.07 1.36
C TYR A 160 -6.26 -0.16 -0.10
N LEU A 161 -6.27 -1.42 -0.52
CA LEU A 161 -6.65 -1.85 -1.86
C LEU A 161 -7.84 -2.80 -1.75
N TYR A 162 -8.86 -2.55 -2.55
CA TYR A 162 -10.02 -3.42 -2.70
C TYR A 162 -10.39 -3.48 -4.18
N GLU A 163 -10.34 -4.67 -4.77
CA GLU A 163 -10.45 -4.88 -6.22
C GLU A 163 -9.46 -3.97 -6.98
N ASP A 164 -9.94 -2.90 -7.60
CA ASP A 164 -9.18 -1.90 -8.34
C ASP A 164 -9.12 -0.52 -7.66
N LEU A 165 -9.76 -0.36 -6.50
CA LEU A 165 -9.82 0.89 -5.74
C LEU A 165 -8.75 0.94 -4.65
N VAL A 166 -7.92 1.99 -4.71
CA VAL A 166 -6.91 2.31 -3.70
C VAL A 166 -7.39 3.49 -2.86
N CYS A 167 -7.50 3.32 -1.55
CA CYS A 167 -7.76 4.41 -0.61
C CYS A 167 -6.46 4.75 0.12
N ILE A 168 -6.01 6.00 0.01
CA ILE A 168 -4.79 6.51 0.68
C ILE A 168 -5.21 7.58 1.69
N VAL A 169 -4.76 7.44 2.93
CA VAL A 169 -5.13 8.29 4.06
C VAL A 169 -4.04 9.31 4.34
N SER A 170 -4.27 10.54 3.90
CA SER A 170 -3.51 11.73 4.31
C SER A 170 -3.93 12.14 5.72
N LEU A 171 -3.07 11.86 6.70
CA LEU A 171 -3.32 12.24 8.08
C LEU A 171 -3.06 13.73 8.29
N ARG A 172 -2.05 14.30 7.63
CA ARG A 172 -1.72 15.72 7.80
C ARG A 172 -2.79 16.64 7.25
N TYR A 173 -3.47 16.26 6.16
CA TYR A 173 -4.55 17.05 5.56
C TYR A 173 -5.95 16.46 5.77
N GLN A 174 -6.10 15.46 6.65
CA GLN A 174 -7.37 14.76 6.93
C GLN A 174 -8.15 14.36 5.68
N THR A 175 -7.46 13.78 4.71
CA THR A 175 -8.02 13.51 3.39
C THR A 175 -7.86 12.05 3.03
N ILE A 176 -8.94 11.43 2.55
CA ILE A 176 -8.91 10.13 1.88
C ILE A 176 -8.86 10.39 0.38
N HIS A 177 -7.76 9.97 -0.24
CA HIS A 177 -7.64 9.93 -1.68
C HIS A 177 -8.12 8.57 -2.16
N VAL A 178 -9.12 8.55 -3.04
CA VAL A 178 -9.63 7.34 -3.68
C VAL A 178 -9.13 7.34 -5.11
N LEU A 179 -8.25 6.40 -5.41
CA LEU A 179 -7.70 6.17 -6.73
C LEU A 179 -8.25 4.87 -7.29
N GLN A 180 -8.35 4.77 -8.61
CA GLN A 180 -8.72 3.56 -9.33
C GLN A 180 -7.55 3.13 -10.23
N ILE A 181 -7.12 1.88 -10.08
CA ILE A 181 -6.16 1.23 -10.98
C ILE A 181 -6.93 0.81 -12.23
N ARG A 182 -6.58 1.37 -13.38
CA ARG A 182 -7.19 0.97 -14.66
C ARG A 182 -6.44 -0.20 -15.27
N ASP A 183 -7.13 -0.99 -16.09
CA ASP A 183 -6.52 -2.06 -16.88
C ASP A 183 -5.36 -1.58 -17.77
N SER A 184 -5.40 -0.30 -18.18
CA SER A 184 -4.32 0.37 -18.92
C SER A 184 -3.03 0.56 -18.12
N GLY A 185 -3.04 0.31 -16.81
CA GLY A 185 -1.90 0.52 -15.93
C GLY A 185 -1.77 1.94 -15.39
N SER A 186 -2.87 2.69 -15.26
CA SER A 186 -2.86 4.06 -14.73
C SER A 186 -3.57 4.17 -13.38
N LEU A 187 -3.06 5.03 -12.50
CA LEU A 187 -3.63 5.43 -11.22
C LEU A 187 -4.46 6.71 -11.37
N VAL A 188 -5.79 6.58 -11.41
CA VAL A 188 -6.69 7.72 -11.60
C VAL A 188 -7.33 8.12 -10.28
N GLU A 189 -7.10 9.34 -9.78
CA GLU A 189 -7.82 9.87 -8.62
C GLU A 189 -9.29 10.09 -8.99
N VAL A 190 -10.20 9.26 -8.47
CA VAL A 190 -11.63 9.29 -8.78
C VAL A 190 -12.44 10.03 -7.73
N ARG A 191 -11.91 10.20 -6.52
CA ARG A 191 -12.54 10.98 -5.45
C ARG A 191 -11.52 11.42 -4.41
N ARG A 192 -11.80 12.56 -3.80
CA ARG A 192 -11.12 13.04 -2.59
C ARG A 192 -12.15 13.30 -1.51
N ILE A 193 -11.91 12.83 -0.28
CA ILE A 193 -12.81 13.02 0.85
C ILE A 193 -12.03 13.69 1.98
N GLY A 194 -12.27 14.99 2.21
CA GLY A 194 -11.53 15.81 3.18
C GLY A 194 -12.42 16.35 4.29
N ALA A 195 -12.20 17.61 4.68
CA ALA A 195 -13.05 18.31 5.65
C ALA A 195 -14.55 18.20 5.31
N PHE A 196 -14.85 18.17 4.02
CA PHE A 196 -16.17 18.03 3.42
C PHE A 196 -16.32 16.66 2.74
N CYS A 197 -17.51 16.06 2.89
CA CYS A 197 -17.81 14.77 2.25
C CYS A 197 -18.48 14.94 0.88
N ARG A 198 -18.96 16.16 0.58
CA ARG A 198 -19.53 16.53 -0.71
C ARG A 198 -18.88 17.80 -1.24
N GLU A 199 -18.84 17.92 -2.56
CA GLU A 199 -18.25 19.07 -3.26
C GLU A 199 -19.04 20.38 -3.01
N ASP A 200 -20.32 20.30 -2.65
CA ASP A 200 -21.21 21.43 -2.38
C ASP A 200 -21.25 21.85 -0.90
N ASP A 201 -20.66 21.08 0.02
CA ASP A 201 -20.70 21.37 1.47
C ASP A 201 -20.10 22.75 1.81
N GLU A 202 -19.08 23.21 1.06
CA GLU A 202 -18.50 24.54 1.23
C GLU A 202 -19.52 25.65 0.96
N LEU A 203 -20.27 25.55 -0.13
CA LEU A 203 -21.33 26.50 -0.50
C LEU A 203 -22.45 26.56 0.56
N PHE A 204 -22.78 25.42 1.17
CA PHE A 204 -23.75 25.38 2.29
C PHE A 204 -23.25 26.12 3.53
N LEU A 205 -21.95 26.05 3.85
CA LEU A 205 -21.40 26.76 5.01
C LEU A 205 -21.24 28.26 4.78
N TYR A 206 -20.82 28.67 3.59
CA TYR A 206 -20.75 30.09 3.22
C TYR A 206 -22.14 30.75 3.19
N SER A 207 -23.18 30.03 2.74
CA SER A 207 -24.55 30.54 2.74
C SER A 207 -25.17 30.68 4.14
N HIS A 208 -24.64 29.96 5.15
CA HIS A 208 -25.17 29.98 6.52
C HIS A 208 -24.29 30.74 7.53
N GLY A 209 -23.26 31.47 7.08
CA GLY A 209 -22.50 32.42 7.89
C GLY A 209 -21.67 31.81 9.04
N GLN A 210 -21.58 30.49 9.13
CA GLN A 210 -20.71 29.81 10.09
C GLN A 210 -19.33 29.60 9.45
N ALA A 211 -18.55 30.68 9.37
CA ALA A 211 -17.12 30.55 9.17
C ALA A 211 -16.54 29.86 10.41
N ALA A 212 -16.25 28.56 10.30
CA ALA A 212 -15.59 27.80 11.35
C ALA A 212 -14.16 28.33 11.54
N GLN A 213 -14.02 29.38 12.35
CA GLN A 213 -12.73 29.80 12.86
C GLN A 213 -12.22 28.73 13.82
N GLY A 214 -11.04 28.19 13.49
CA GLY A 214 -10.03 27.73 14.43
C GLY A 214 -10.54 26.90 15.60
N SER A 215 -10.78 25.62 15.39
CA SER A 215 -10.52 24.63 16.42
C SER A 215 -10.08 23.30 15.80
N SER A 216 -8.80 23.04 16.04
CA SER A 216 -8.16 21.74 16.18
C SER A 216 -9.12 20.55 16.30
N PHE A 217 -8.87 19.53 15.47
CA PHE A 217 -9.49 18.20 15.50
C PHE A 217 -10.96 18.17 15.02
N LEU A 218 -11.29 17.29 14.07
CA LEU A 218 -12.68 16.92 13.81
C LEU A 218 -12.91 15.50 14.36
N PRO A 219 -13.32 15.34 15.64
CA PRO A 219 -14.26 14.29 15.97
C PRO A 219 -15.47 14.51 15.05
N GLY A 220 -15.46 13.83 13.90
CA GLY A 220 -16.34 14.22 12.82
C GLY A 220 -16.00 13.60 11.47
N ILE A 221 -14.73 13.51 11.04
CA ILE A 221 -14.42 12.89 9.73
C ILE A 221 -14.95 11.46 9.68
N LYS A 222 -14.68 10.67 10.73
CA LYS A 222 -15.22 9.33 10.93
C LYS A 222 -16.75 9.33 10.95
N GLN A 223 -17.37 10.19 11.75
CA GLN A 223 -18.83 10.24 11.87
C GLN A 223 -19.50 10.68 10.57
N ARG A 224 -18.93 11.65 9.84
CA ARG A 224 -19.42 12.16 8.56
C ARG A 224 -19.23 11.14 7.45
N LEU A 225 -18.08 10.47 7.40
CA LEU A 225 -17.84 9.36 6.49
C LEU A 225 -18.79 8.19 6.76
N LEU A 226 -18.96 7.80 8.02
CA LEU A 226 -19.95 6.79 8.40
C LEU A 226 -21.38 7.23 8.05
N SER A 227 -21.73 8.50 8.27
CA SER A 227 -23.05 9.05 7.91
C SER A 227 -23.25 9.13 6.41
N PHE A 228 -22.20 9.45 5.65
CA PHE A 228 -22.20 9.50 4.20
C PHE A 228 -22.40 8.09 3.64
N ILE A 229 -21.61 7.12 4.11
CA ILE A 229 -21.74 5.71 3.73
C ILE A 229 -23.13 5.21 4.08
N PHE A 230 -23.61 5.43 5.31
CA PHE A 230 -24.95 5.04 5.74
C PHE A 230 -26.04 5.64 4.84
N ARG A 231 -25.99 6.94 4.54
CA ARG A 231 -26.97 7.57 3.64
C ARG A 231 -26.89 7.05 2.22
N LYS A 232 -25.68 6.72 1.74
CA LYS A 232 -25.47 6.15 0.40
C LYS A 232 -26.01 4.73 0.32
N THR A 233 -25.63 3.85 1.25
CA THR A 233 -26.11 2.47 1.32
C THR A 233 -27.61 2.39 1.61
N TRP A 234 -28.18 3.35 2.34
CA TRP A 234 -29.63 3.43 2.57
C TRP A 234 -30.42 3.81 1.31
N ASN A 235 -29.80 4.56 0.39
CA ASN A 235 -30.45 5.08 -0.83
C ASN A 235 -30.09 4.30 -2.11
N GLU A 236 -29.15 3.35 -2.05
CA GLU A 236 -28.67 2.53 -3.19
C GLU A 236 -29.11 1.07 -3.01
N GLU A 237 -29.26 0.31 -4.12
CA GLU A 237 -29.49 -1.15 -4.02
C GLU A 237 -28.31 -1.84 -3.32
N PRO A 238 -28.57 -2.77 -2.38
CA PRO A 238 -27.60 -3.24 -1.39
C PRO A 238 -26.33 -3.88 -1.98
N ASP A 239 -26.40 -4.49 -3.17
CA ASP A 239 -25.32 -5.31 -3.73
C ASP A 239 -24.17 -4.51 -4.37
N GLN A 240 -24.42 -3.32 -4.93
CA GLN A 240 -23.35 -2.51 -5.56
C GLN A 240 -22.74 -1.46 -4.62
N ALA A 241 -23.48 -1.04 -3.60
CA ALA A 241 -23.04 -0.02 -2.65
C ALA A 241 -22.02 -0.60 -1.67
N LEU A 242 -22.31 -1.75 -1.05
CA LEU A 242 -21.48 -2.32 0.02
C LEU A 242 -20.03 -2.58 -0.45
N VAL A 243 -19.88 -3.12 -1.66
CA VAL A 243 -18.61 -3.49 -2.32
C VAL A 243 -17.69 -2.26 -2.45
N ARG A 244 -18.20 -1.12 -2.91
CA ARG A 244 -17.38 0.10 -3.12
C ARG A 244 -16.95 0.80 -1.84
N TYR A 245 -17.69 0.63 -0.74
CA TYR A 245 -17.40 1.33 0.52
C TYR A 245 -16.46 0.55 1.46
N LEU A 246 -16.11 -0.72 1.18
CA LEU A 246 -15.26 -1.53 2.06
C LEU A 246 -13.85 -0.95 2.23
N ALA A 247 -13.18 -0.54 1.14
CA ALA A 247 -11.88 0.13 1.23
C ALA A 247 -11.95 1.44 2.03
N ILE A 248 -13.06 2.18 1.86
CA ILE A 248 -13.29 3.44 2.56
C ILE A 248 -13.58 3.18 4.05
N LEU A 249 -14.34 2.13 4.39
CA LEU A 249 -14.60 1.70 5.77
C LEU A 249 -13.32 1.32 6.51
N HIS A 250 -12.40 0.60 5.84
CA HIS A 250 -11.10 0.27 6.40
C HIS A 250 -10.23 1.53 6.58
N ALA A 251 -10.21 2.42 5.59
CA ALA A 251 -9.53 3.72 5.68
C ALA A 251 -10.07 4.61 6.81
N ILE A 252 -11.38 4.55 7.10
CA ILE A 252 -12.01 5.27 8.22
C ILE A 252 -11.50 4.76 9.59
N HIS A 253 -11.17 3.47 9.70
CA HIS A 253 -10.66 2.92 10.96
C HIS A 253 -9.28 3.52 11.33
N SER A 254 -8.46 3.83 10.33
CA SER A 254 -7.13 4.45 10.52
C SER A 254 -7.17 5.88 11.06
N PHE A 255 -8.29 6.58 10.97
CA PHE A 255 -8.47 7.91 11.58
C PHE A 255 -8.77 7.86 13.09
N ALA A 256 -9.02 6.67 13.66
CA ALA A 256 -9.43 6.52 15.05
C ALA A 256 -8.32 6.06 16.01
N MET A 257 -7.09 5.91 15.51
CA MET A 257 -5.88 5.51 16.25
C MET A 257 -4.86 6.63 16.21
#